data_AF-A0A0M9X9W5-F1
#
_entry.id   AF-A0A0M9X9W5-F1
#
_cell.length_a   1.000
_cell.length_b   1.000
_cell.length_c   1.000
_cell.angle_alpha   90.00
_cell.angle_beta   90.00
_cell.angle_gamma   90.00
#
_symmetry.space_group_name_H-M   'P 1'
#
loop_
_entity.id
_entity.type
_entity.pdbx_description
1 polymer ?
#
loop_
_entity_poly.entity_id
_entity_poly.type
_entity_poly.pdbx_seq_one_letter_code
_entity_poly.pdbx_strand_id
1 'polypeptide(L)' 'MYQAVRARLRALVCKVRTARRDAGMVTSEYAMGIVAAVAFSVVLYKVVTSGPVGAALRNIVQQALDGRM' A
#
# COMPACT_ATOMS: atom_id res chain seq x y z
N MET A 1 15.27 21.59 -23.90
CA MET A 1 15.18 22.47 -22.70
C MET A 1 13.75 22.69 -22.20
N TYR A 2 12.79 23.06 -23.06
CA TYR A 2 11.39 23.33 -22.67
C TYR A 2 10.63 22.19 -21.97
N GLN A 3 10.92 20.92 -22.31
CA GLN A 3 10.27 19.76 -21.71
C GLN A 3 10.64 19.59 -20.23
N ALA A 4 11.92 19.78 -19.88
CA ALA A 4 12.39 19.71 -18.50
C ALA A 4 11.80 20.83 -17.63
N VAL A 5 11.66 22.03 -18.20
CA VAL A 5 11.01 23.17 -17.53
C VAL A 5 9.52 22.89 -17.30
N ARG A 6 8.79 22.39 -18.31
CA ARG A 6 7.37 22.00 -18.15
C ARG A 6 7.17 20.87 -17.15
N ALA A 7 8.05 19.87 -17.12
CA ALA A 7 7.98 18.77 -16.16
C ALA A 7 8.17 19.28 -14.72
N ARG A 8 9.14 20.18 -14.49
CA ARG A 8 9.34 20.83 -13.19
C ARG A 8 8.15 21.68 -12.77
N LEU A 9 7.59 22.46 -13.70
CA LEU A 9 6.40 23.28 -13.44
C LEU A 9 5.20 22.42 -13.08
N ARG A 10 4.97 21.31 -13.79
CA ARG A 10 3.90 20.34 -13.48
C ARG A 10 4.11 19.70 -12.11
N ALA A 11 5.33 19.30 -11.77
CA ALA A 11 5.63 18.72 -10.47
C ALA A 11 5.36 19.71 -9.33
N LEU A 12 5.75 20.98 -9.49
CA LEU A 12 5.46 22.04 -8.52
C LEU A 12 3.96 22.30 -8.37
N VAL A 13 3.21 22.37 -9.47
CA VAL A 13 1.75 22.55 -9.45
C VAL A 13 1.05 21.37 -8.76
N CYS A 14 1.46 20.13 -9.05
CA CYS A 14 0.93 18.95 -8.36
C CYS A 14 1.21 19.03 -6.85
N LYS A 15 2.43 19.41 -6.46
CA LYS A 15 2.83 19.52 -5.05
C LYS A 15 2.05 20.60 -4.29
N VAL A 16 1.78 21.74 -4.93
CA VAL A 16 0.95 22.80 -4.34
C VAL A 16 -0.51 22.35 -4.22
N ARG A 17 -1.02 21.61 -5.22
CA ARG A 17 -2.39 21.05 -5.18
C ARG A 17 -2.58 20.01 -4.08
N THR A 18 -1.60 19.15 -3.83
CA THR A 18 -1.65 18.20 -2.71
C THR A 18 -1.63 18.92 -1.37
N ALA A 19 -0.74 19.91 -1.19
CA ALA A 19 -0.69 20.69 0.04
C ALA A 19 -1.98 21.50 0.31
N ARG A 20 -2.63 22.03 -0.73
CA ARG A 20 -3.93 22.72 -0.62
C ARG A 20 -5.07 21.78 -0.24
N ARG A 21 -5.03 20.51 -0.68
CA ARG A 21 -6.02 19.50 -0.24
C ARG A 21 -5.87 19.22 1.24
N ASP A 22 -4.65 19.02 1.70
CA ASP A 22 -4.36 18.75 3.11
C ASP A 22 -4.74 19.92 4.03
N ALA A 23 -4.57 21.17 3.57
CA ALA A 23 -4.88 22.39 4.34
C ALA A 23 -6.39 22.61 4.63
N GLY A 24 -7.29 21.86 3.97
CA GLY A 24 -8.73 21.91 4.21
C GLY A 24 -9.29 20.72 4.98
N MET A 25 -8.46 19.70 5.29
CA MET A 25 -8.90 18.48 5.97
C MET A 25 -8.72 18.59 7.49
N VAL A 26 -9.69 18.06 8.24
CA VAL A 26 -9.67 18.08 9.71
C VAL A 26 -8.79 16.92 10.22
N THR A 27 -8.10 17.10 11.35
CA THR A 27 -7.25 16.07 11.98
C THR A 27 -7.96 14.72 12.19
N SER A 28 -9.29 14.74 12.37
CA SER A 28 -10.13 13.53 12.47
C SER A 28 -10.16 12.70 11.19
N GLU A 29 -10.08 13.34 10.02
CA GLU A 29 -10.10 12.65 8.73
C GLU A 29 -8.81 11.84 8.53
N TYR A 30 -7.66 12.43 8.88
CA TYR A 30 -6.38 11.73 8.89
C TYR A 30 -6.36 10.55 9.87
N ALA A 31 -6.89 10.76 11.08
CA ALA A 31 -6.98 9.70 12.08
C ALA A 31 -7.83 8.53 11.57
N MET A 32 -8.98 8.80 10.95
CA MET A 32 -9.83 7.76 10.37
C MET A 32 -9.17 7.05 9.18
N GLY A 33 -8.39 7.77 8.37
CA GLY A 33 -7.59 7.16 7.30
C GLY A 33 -6.59 6.12 7.83
N ILE A 34 -5.91 6.42 8.94
CA ILE A 34 -4.99 5.47 9.61
C ILE A 34 -5.78 4.29 10.19
N VAL A 35 -6.89 4.54 10.88
CA VAL A 35 -7.74 3.48 11.44
C VAL A 35 -8.23 2.53 10.34
N ALA A 36 -8.69 3.07 9.22
CA ALA A 36 -9.13 2.27 8.07
C ALA A 36 -7.99 1.43 7.49
N ALA A 37 -6.79 2.01 7.32
CA ALA A 37 -5.63 1.29 6.81
C ALA A 37 -5.19 0.16 7.75
N VAL A 38 -5.16 0.42 9.06
CA VAL A 38 -4.83 -0.58 10.08
C VAL A 38 -5.87 -1.69 10.12
N ALA A 39 -7.17 -1.36 10.08
CA ALA A 39 -8.23 -2.37 10.04
C ALA A 39 -8.10 -3.29 8.83
N PHE A 40 -7.80 -2.73 7.65
CA PHE A 40 -7.54 -3.51 6.44
C PHE A 40 -6.30 -4.41 6.58
N SER A 41 -5.22 -3.88 7.16
CA SER A 41 -4.00 -4.65 7.43
C SER A 41 -4.27 -5.86 8.35
N VAL A 42 -5.08 -5.69 9.39
CA VAL A 42 -5.47 -6.79 10.29
C VAL A 42 -6.24 -7.87 9.54
N VAL A 43 -7.16 -7.50 8.64
CA VAL A 43 -7.87 -8.47 7.79
C VAL A 43 -6.89 -9.24 6.90
N LEU A 44 -5.96 -8.56 6.24
CA LEU A 44 -4.95 -9.22 5.40
C LEU A 44 -4.04 -10.14 6.22
N TYR A 45 -3.65 -9.74 7.43
CA TYR A 45 -2.87 -10.59 8.34
C TYR A 45 -3.59 -11.89 8.67
N LYS A 46 -4.90 -11.82 8.93
CA LYS A 46 -5.73 -13.02 9.17
C LYS A 46 -5.81 -13.91 7.95
N VAL A 47 -5.92 -13.34 6.75
CA VAL A 47 -5.92 -14.09 5.49
C VAL A 47 -4.60 -14.83 5.30
N VAL A 48 -3.47 -14.13 5.42
CA VAL A 48 -2.13 -14.72 5.21
C VAL A 48 -1.78 -15.76 6.29
N THR A 49 -2.27 -15.55 7.52
CA THR A 49 -2.06 -16.47 8.65
C THR A 49 -3.13 -17.56 8.72
N SER A 50 -4.02 -17.64 7.73
CA SER A 50 -5.08 -18.64 7.71
C SER A 50 -4.54 -20.04 7.40
N GLY A 51 -5.24 -21.06 7.89
CA GLY A 51 -4.91 -22.47 7.62
C GLY A 51 -4.75 -22.80 6.12
N PRO A 52 -5.68 -22.38 5.23
CA PRO A 52 -5.55 -22.64 3.80
C PRO A 52 -4.28 -22.06 3.16
N VAL A 53 -3.93 -20.80 3.49
CA VAL A 53 -2.73 -20.15 2.95
C VAL A 53 -1.46 -20.83 3.50
N GLY A 54 -1.44 -21.14 4.80
CA GLY A 54 -0.32 -21.87 5.40
C GLY A 54 -0.15 -23.28 4.83
N ALA A 55 -1.24 -23.99 4.55
CA ALA A 55 -1.21 -25.32 3.93
C ALA A 55 -0.68 -25.26 2.49
N ALA A 56 -1.12 -24.29 1.69
CA ALA A 56 -0.62 -24.07 0.34
C ALA A 56 0.89 -23.78 0.35
N LEU A 57 1.35 -22.89 1.24
CA LEU A 57 2.78 -22.58 1.39
C LEU A 57 3.59 -23.81 1.84
N ARG A 58 3.09 -24.59 2.80
CA ARG A 58 3.73 -25.85 3.22
C ARG A 58 3.86 -26.83 2.07
N ASN A 59 2.82 -26.98 1.25
CA ASN A 59 2.85 -27.87 0.09
C ASN A 59 3.91 -27.44 -0.94
N ILE A 60 4.03 -26.13 -1.20
CA ILE A 60 5.07 -25.59 -2.09
C ILE A 60 6.47 -25.88 -1.53
N VAL A 61 6.67 -25.65 -0.23
CA VAL A 61 7.96 -25.93 0.42
C VAL A 61 8.30 -27.41 0.38
N GLN A 62 7.32 -28.29 0.62
CA GLN A 62 7.51 -29.74 0.52
C GLN A 62 7.89 -30.18 -0.89
N GLN A 63 7.20 -29.68 -1.93
CA GLN A 63 7.55 -29.97 -3.33
C GLN A 63 8.99 -29.55 -3.66
N ALA A 64 9.40 -28.36 -3.19
CA ALA A 64 10.76 -27.87 -3.39
C ALA A 64 11.82 -28.74 -2.67
N LEU A 65 11.51 -29.21 -1.46
CA LEU A 65 12.41 -30.09 -0.68
C LEU A 65 12.50 -31.51 -1.25
N ASP A 66 11.40 -32.03 -1.79
CA ASP A 66 11.34 -33.34 -2.44
C ASP A 66 12.09 -33.38 -3.79
N GLY A 67 12.71 -32.25 -4.21
CA GLY A 67 13.40 -32.12 -5.49
C GLY A 67 12.46 -32.13 -6.69
N ARG A 68 11.17 -31.92 -6.46
CA ARG A 68 10.12 -31.84 -7.48
C ARG A 68 9.92 -30.39 -7.88
N MET A 69 10.85 -29.87 -8.68
CA MET A 69 10.65 -28.66 -9.49
C MET A 69 10.48 -29.05 -10.96
#